data_AF-M2U1T5-F1
#
_entry.id   AF-M2U1T5-F1
#
_cell.length_a   1.000
_cell.length_b   1.000
_cell.length_c   1.000
_cell.angle_alpha   90.00
_cell.angle_beta   90.00
_cell.angle_gamma   90.00
#
_symmetry.space_group_name_H-M   'P 1'
#
loop_
_entity.id
_entity.type
_entity.pdbx_description
1 polymer ?
#
loop_
_entity_poly.entity_id
_entity_poly.type
_entity_poly.pdbx_seq_one_letter_code
_entity_poly.pdbx_strand_id
1 'polypeptide(L)'
;MRTQRAFLPEMPIAEAEYTRRIESAYGDLAPEFLRLYPFSGGEQSALHALRDGIYGWAAERLARKQADAGISSYLYVFDHCYPAAEARDLCGFHASEVPFVLGNLSAGALPARWPVPDGPNNAQLSVAMMDYWASFARAGRPRSPGNPSWRPYAQGQAYLLFDGRPLAAQDPYPGMFELNEAFAARRRAAGQAWGLAVGLSAAPK
;
A
#
# COMPACT_ATOMS: atom_id res chain seq x y z
N MET A 1 7.56 -0.13 -1.90
CA MET A 1 7.82 1.23 -1.33
C MET A 1 9.31 1.34 -1.04
N ARG A 2 9.93 2.48 -1.38
CA ARG A 2 11.37 2.74 -1.19
C ARG A 2 11.64 3.93 -0.26
N THR A 3 10.62 4.42 0.43
CA THR A 3 10.67 5.62 1.28
C THR A 3 10.41 5.29 2.74
N GLN A 4 10.35 6.30 3.61
CA GLN A 4 10.03 6.14 5.04
C GLN A 4 11.03 5.30 5.85
N ARG A 5 12.31 5.28 5.45
CA ARG A 5 13.41 4.66 6.21
C ARG A 5 13.50 5.15 7.66
N ALA A 6 13.03 6.38 7.93
CA ALA A 6 12.97 6.96 9.26
C ALA A 6 12.06 6.20 10.26
N PHE A 7 11.15 5.33 9.79
CA PHE A 7 10.32 4.48 10.66
C PHE A 7 10.90 3.07 10.85
N LEU A 8 12.00 2.74 10.18
CA LEU A 8 12.69 1.49 10.42
C LEU A 8 13.58 1.59 11.67
N PRO A 9 13.84 0.46 12.35
CA PRO A 9 14.95 0.39 13.29
C PRO A 9 16.28 0.61 12.58
N GLU A 10 17.36 0.71 13.35
CA GLU A 10 18.72 0.83 12.80
C GLU A 10 19.05 -0.33 11.85
N MET A 11 19.63 0.00 10.70
CA MET A 11 20.01 -0.90 9.60
C MET A 11 21.47 -0.61 9.19
N PRO A 12 22.22 -1.59 8.64
CA PRO A 12 21.82 -2.96 8.34
C PRO A 12 21.78 -3.86 9.59
N ILE A 13 20.97 -4.91 9.55
CA ILE A 13 20.97 -5.98 10.56
C ILE A 13 21.38 -7.31 9.93
N ALA A 14 21.95 -8.22 10.73
CA ALA A 14 22.31 -9.56 10.26
C ALA A 14 21.06 -10.44 10.04
N GLU A 15 21.15 -11.41 9.12
CA GLU A 15 20.04 -12.34 8.80
C GLU A 15 19.55 -13.11 10.03
N ALA A 16 20.48 -13.62 10.83
CA ALA A 16 20.16 -14.34 12.06
C ALA A 16 19.44 -13.43 13.05
N GLU A 17 19.79 -12.14 13.10
CA GLU A 17 19.11 -11.18 13.96
C GLU A 17 17.72 -10.82 13.43
N TYR A 18 17.58 -10.59 12.12
CA TYR A 18 16.28 -10.38 11.46
C TYR A 18 15.32 -11.53 11.80
N THR A 19 15.76 -12.76 11.57
CA THR A 19 14.98 -13.97 11.81
C THR A 19 14.56 -14.08 13.28
N ARG A 20 15.51 -13.98 14.22
CA ARG A 20 15.20 -14.04 15.66
C ARG A 20 14.21 -12.97 16.11
N ARG A 21 14.33 -11.73 15.60
CA ARG A 21 13.42 -10.64 15.96
C ARG A 21 12.01 -10.90 15.45
N ILE A 22 11.89 -11.38 14.22
CA ILE A 22 10.59 -11.76 13.65
C ILE A 22 9.98 -12.96 14.40
N GLU A 23 10.75 -14.00 14.68
CA GLU A 23 10.28 -15.15 15.48
C GLU A 23 9.79 -14.73 16.86
N SER A 24 10.53 -13.83 17.53
CA SER A 24 10.16 -13.30 18.83
C SER A 24 8.86 -12.48 18.79
N ALA A 25 8.67 -11.64 17.78
CA ALA A 25 7.50 -10.76 17.67
C ALA A 25 6.25 -11.45 17.09
N TYR A 26 6.43 -12.35 16.11
CA TYR A 26 5.34 -12.98 15.36
C TYR A 26 5.02 -14.41 15.84
N GLY A 27 5.95 -15.08 16.52
CA GLY A 27 5.77 -16.44 17.03
C GLY A 27 5.37 -17.42 15.92
N ASP A 28 4.23 -18.05 16.08
CA ASP A 28 3.60 -18.97 15.11
C ASP A 28 3.29 -18.33 13.75
N LEU A 29 3.24 -16.99 13.64
CA LEU A 29 3.08 -16.28 12.37
C LEU A 29 4.42 -16.01 11.66
N ALA A 30 5.56 -16.26 12.31
CA ALA A 30 6.88 -15.95 11.77
C ALA A 30 7.20 -16.68 10.46
N PRO A 31 6.88 -17.97 10.26
CA PRO A 31 7.15 -18.64 8.98
C PRO A 31 6.48 -17.93 7.79
N GLU A 32 5.22 -17.51 7.96
CA GLU A 32 4.49 -16.79 6.91
C GLU A 32 5.03 -15.36 6.71
N PHE A 33 5.41 -14.69 7.80
CA PHE A 33 6.08 -13.40 7.72
C PHE A 33 7.39 -13.50 6.92
N LEU A 34 8.25 -14.47 7.24
CA LEU A 34 9.54 -14.65 6.58
C LEU A 34 9.40 -15.11 5.13
N ARG A 35 8.30 -15.80 4.78
CA ARG A 35 7.95 -16.13 3.39
C ARG A 35 7.60 -14.88 2.59
N LEU A 36 6.82 -13.96 3.17
CA LEU A 36 6.39 -12.72 2.52
C LEU A 36 7.51 -11.66 2.49
N TYR A 37 8.34 -11.62 3.53
CA TYR A 37 9.41 -10.64 3.73
C TYR A 37 10.72 -11.36 4.05
N PRO A 38 11.36 -12.05 3.09
CA PRO A 38 12.61 -12.76 3.33
C PRO A 38 13.77 -11.80 3.61
N PHE A 39 14.86 -12.27 4.22
CA PHE A 39 16.07 -11.47 4.38
C PHE A 39 16.82 -11.30 3.04
N SER A 40 16.36 -10.38 2.20
CA SER A 40 17.03 -9.97 0.97
C SER A 40 17.78 -8.65 1.20
N GLY A 41 18.75 -8.67 2.13
CA GLY A 41 19.43 -7.46 2.64
C GLY A 41 18.66 -6.71 3.74
N GLY A 42 17.52 -7.24 4.20
CA GLY A 42 16.75 -6.79 5.35
C GLY A 42 15.95 -5.50 5.16
N GLU A 43 16.55 -4.45 4.59
CA GLU A 43 15.95 -3.11 4.52
C GLU A 43 14.69 -3.10 3.64
N GLN A 44 14.78 -3.62 2.42
CA GLN A 44 13.62 -3.61 1.51
C GLN A 44 12.44 -4.42 2.06
N SER A 45 12.72 -5.57 2.67
CA SER A 45 11.71 -6.40 3.32
C SER A 45 11.12 -5.72 4.55
N ALA A 46 11.92 -4.99 5.33
CA ALA A 46 11.43 -4.18 6.44
C ALA A 46 10.55 -3.02 5.94
N LEU A 47 10.92 -2.35 4.86
CA LEU A 47 10.09 -1.31 4.22
C LEU A 47 8.76 -1.87 3.67
N HIS A 48 8.78 -3.08 3.10
CA HIS A 48 7.56 -3.75 2.65
C HIS A 48 6.65 -4.12 3.82
N ALA A 49 7.19 -4.75 4.87
CA ALA A 49 6.42 -5.08 6.07
C ALA A 49 5.83 -3.82 6.74
N LEU A 50 6.58 -2.71 6.77
CA LEU A 50 6.11 -1.42 7.23
C LEU A 50 4.96 -0.87 6.37
N ARG A 51 5.15 -0.82 5.03
CA ARG A 51 4.13 -0.40 4.06
C ARG A 51 2.85 -1.19 4.25
N ASP A 52 2.99 -2.51 4.36
CA ASP A 52 1.88 -3.46 4.36
C ASP A 52 1.12 -3.43 5.68
N GLY A 53 1.81 -3.37 6.82
CA GLY A 53 1.17 -3.33 8.14
C GLY A 53 0.49 -1.99 8.48
N ILE A 54 0.97 -0.87 7.92
CA ILE A 54 0.45 0.48 8.26
C ILE A 54 -0.47 1.05 7.17
N TYR A 55 -0.19 0.82 5.89
CA TYR A 55 -1.01 1.39 4.82
C TYR A 55 -1.86 0.33 4.15
N GLY A 56 -1.23 -0.74 3.65
CA GLY A 56 -1.90 -1.78 2.88
C GLY A 56 -3.05 -2.42 3.64
N TRP A 57 -2.74 -3.09 4.75
CA TRP A 57 -3.73 -3.78 5.59
C TRP A 57 -4.77 -2.83 6.17
N ALA A 58 -4.39 -1.63 6.61
CA ALA A 58 -5.35 -0.69 7.20
C ALA A 58 -6.42 -0.25 6.17
N ALA A 59 -6.01 0.07 4.94
CA ALA A 59 -6.91 0.45 3.86
C ALA A 59 -7.78 -0.73 3.40
N GLU A 60 -7.18 -1.91 3.21
CA GLU A 60 -7.92 -3.11 2.83
C GLU A 60 -8.92 -3.51 3.89
N ARG A 61 -8.54 -3.49 5.17
CA ARG A 61 -9.43 -3.85 6.27
C ARG A 61 -10.65 -2.95 6.34
N LEU A 62 -10.49 -1.65 6.09
CA LEU A 62 -11.62 -0.73 6.00
C LEU A 62 -12.56 -1.13 4.84
N ALA A 63 -11.99 -1.38 3.65
CA ALA A 63 -12.78 -1.80 2.49
C ALA A 63 -13.51 -3.13 2.75
N ARG A 64 -12.85 -4.12 3.35
CA ARG A 64 -13.44 -5.40 3.74
C ARG A 64 -14.58 -5.20 4.75
N LYS A 65 -14.37 -4.41 5.81
CA LYS A 65 -15.41 -4.17 6.83
C LYS A 65 -16.63 -3.43 6.28
N GLN A 66 -16.46 -2.54 5.32
CA GLN A 66 -17.58 -1.94 4.60
C GLN A 66 -18.32 -2.98 3.76
N ALA A 67 -17.59 -3.82 3.02
CA ALA A 67 -18.20 -4.88 2.21
C ALA A 67 -18.97 -5.92 3.06
N ASP A 68 -18.41 -6.34 4.20
CA ASP A 68 -19.05 -7.23 5.17
C ASP A 68 -20.37 -6.64 5.70
N ALA A 69 -20.46 -5.31 5.80
CA ALA A 69 -21.65 -4.58 6.21
C ALA A 69 -22.65 -4.31 5.05
N GLY A 70 -22.40 -4.86 3.86
CA GLY A 70 -23.24 -4.65 2.67
C GLY A 70 -23.07 -3.27 2.03
N ILE A 71 -22.02 -2.52 2.40
CA ILE A 71 -21.70 -1.20 1.84
C ILE A 71 -20.67 -1.41 0.72
N SER A 72 -20.96 -0.87 -0.48
CA SER A 72 -20.02 -0.90 -1.59
C SER A 72 -18.72 -0.18 -1.21
N SER A 73 -17.60 -0.89 -1.28
CA SER A 73 -16.26 -0.35 -1.06
C SER A 73 -15.38 -0.64 -2.27
N TYR A 74 -14.38 0.21 -2.50
CA TYR A 74 -13.52 0.15 -3.67
C TYR A 74 -12.07 0.32 -3.23
N LEU A 75 -11.21 -0.63 -3.59
CA LEU A 75 -9.79 -0.62 -3.26
C LEU A 75 -8.98 -0.33 -4.53
N TYR A 76 -7.93 0.46 -4.41
CA TYR A 76 -6.91 0.61 -5.45
C TYR A 76 -5.50 0.52 -4.87
N VAL A 77 -4.55 0.18 -5.72
CA VAL A 77 -3.11 0.25 -5.44
C VAL A 77 -2.51 1.23 -6.45
N PHE A 78 -1.81 2.26 -5.96
CA PHE A 78 -1.03 3.14 -6.81
C PHE A 78 0.43 2.69 -6.77
N ASP A 79 0.92 2.16 -7.88
CA ASP A 79 2.31 1.68 -8.04
C ASP A 79 3.01 2.33 -9.23
N HIS A 80 2.41 3.38 -9.80
CA HIS A 80 2.94 4.06 -10.96
C HIS A 80 4.28 4.75 -10.64
N CYS A 81 5.33 4.28 -11.31
CA CYS A 81 6.65 4.92 -11.30
C CYS A 81 6.81 5.85 -12.51
N TYR A 82 7.34 7.05 -12.27
CA TYR A 82 7.64 8.04 -13.30
C TYR A 82 9.09 8.53 -13.19
N PRO A 83 9.71 9.01 -14.30
CA PRO A 83 11.16 9.26 -14.37
C PRO A 83 11.73 10.11 -13.23
N ALA A 84 11.10 11.25 -12.91
CA ALA A 84 11.59 12.10 -11.82
C ALA A 84 11.55 11.44 -10.43
N ALA A 85 10.61 10.53 -10.17
CA ALA A 85 10.54 9.76 -8.92
C ALA A 85 11.54 8.59 -8.93
N GLU A 86 11.70 7.92 -10.07
CA GLU A 86 12.68 6.85 -10.24
C GLU A 86 14.12 7.36 -10.04
N ALA A 87 14.46 8.52 -10.63
CA ALA A 87 15.77 9.16 -10.50
C ALA A 87 16.15 9.50 -9.05
N ARG A 88 15.20 9.43 -8.12
CA ARG A 88 15.39 9.68 -6.68
C ARG A 88 15.20 8.41 -5.84
N ASP A 89 15.15 7.24 -6.46
CA ASP A 89 14.89 5.95 -5.84
C ASP A 89 13.57 5.92 -5.03
N LEU A 90 12.50 6.49 -5.58
CA LEU A 90 11.19 6.53 -4.91
C LEU A 90 10.18 5.57 -5.57
N CYS A 91 9.96 5.72 -6.88
CA CYS A 91 8.78 5.16 -7.59
C CYS A 91 7.47 5.49 -6.85
N GLY A 92 6.53 4.55 -6.68
CA GLY A 92 5.36 4.76 -5.82
C GLY A 92 5.78 5.03 -4.36
N PHE A 93 5.42 6.21 -3.85
CA PHE A 93 5.71 6.64 -2.47
C PHE A 93 4.45 7.19 -1.79
N HIS A 94 4.53 7.42 -0.49
CA HIS A 94 3.38 7.90 0.28
C HIS A 94 2.85 9.24 -0.27
N ALA A 95 1.55 9.28 -0.57
CA ALA A 95 0.84 10.40 -1.20
C ALA A 95 1.24 10.71 -2.66
N SER A 96 2.01 9.84 -3.34
CA SER A 96 2.43 10.07 -4.73
C SER A 96 1.25 10.09 -5.73
N GLU A 97 0.11 9.55 -5.34
CA GLU A 97 -1.12 9.52 -6.13
C GLU A 97 -1.89 10.85 -6.11
N VAL A 98 -1.69 11.68 -5.08
CA VAL A 98 -2.48 12.91 -4.85
C VAL A 98 -2.44 13.88 -6.04
N PRO A 99 -1.29 14.17 -6.68
CA PRO A 99 -1.24 15.01 -7.89
C PRO A 99 -2.12 14.49 -9.03
N PHE A 100 -2.21 13.16 -9.19
CA PHE A 100 -3.00 12.53 -10.24
C PHE A 100 -4.49 12.57 -9.93
N VAL A 101 -4.88 12.37 -8.67
CA VAL A 101 -6.28 12.49 -8.23
C VAL A 101 -6.79 13.93 -8.39
N LEU A 102 -5.93 14.93 -8.22
CA LEU A 102 -6.29 16.35 -8.27
C LEU A 102 -6.05 17.02 -9.63
N GLY A 103 -5.45 16.34 -10.61
CA GLY A 103 -5.10 16.96 -11.89
C GLY A 103 -3.92 17.93 -11.84
N ASN A 104 -3.19 17.99 -10.73
CA ASN A 104 -2.15 18.98 -10.45
C ASN A 104 -0.74 18.43 -10.74
N LEU A 105 -0.44 18.17 -12.02
CA LEU A 105 0.83 17.54 -12.42
C LEU A 105 1.97 18.53 -12.69
N SER A 106 1.68 19.83 -12.80
CA SER A 106 2.70 20.83 -13.13
C SER A 106 3.57 21.17 -11.93
N ALA A 107 4.84 21.55 -12.17
CA ALA A 107 5.76 21.95 -11.11
C ALA A 107 5.21 23.09 -10.23
N GLY A 108 4.48 24.05 -10.82
CA GLY A 108 3.89 25.18 -10.10
C GLY A 108 2.72 24.80 -9.17
N ALA A 109 2.12 23.63 -9.37
CA ALA A 109 1.04 23.12 -8.52
C ALA A 109 1.53 22.20 -7.39
N LEU A 110 2.84 21.96 -7.31
CA LEU A 110 3.46 20.98 -6.42
C LEU A 110 4.42 21.64 -5.42
N PRO A 111 4.68 21.01 -4.26
CA PRO A 111 5.72 21.45 -3.36
C PRO A 111 7.09 21.51 -4.05
N ALA A 112 7.95 22.47 -3.68
CA ALA A 112 9.21 22.75 -4.36
C ALA A 112 10.15 21.54 -4.51
N ARG A 113 10.10 20.58 -3.58
CA ARG A 113 10.93 19.35 -3.62
C ARG A 113 10.20 18.14 -4.19
N TRP A 114 8.97 18.28 -4.66
CA TRP A 114 8.23 17.15 -5.23
C TRP A 114 8.88 16.68 -6.54
N PRO A 115 9.04 15.36 -6.76
CA PRO A 115 9.43 14.84 -8.07
C PRO A 115 8.26 15.05 -9.04
N VAL A 116 8.41 15.97 -9.99
CA VAL A 116 7.34 16.35 -10.92
C VAL A 116 6.96 15.17 -11.81
N PRO A 117 5.67 14.79 -11.93
CA PRO A 117 5.23 13.75 -12.85
C PRO A 117 5.53 14.10 -14.31
N ASP A 118 6.63 13.58 -14.86
CA ASP A 118 7.19 13.90 -16.18
C ASP A 118 7.10 12.76 -17.22
N GLY A 119 6.39 11.68 -16.87
CA GLY A 119 6.18 10.52 -17.72
C GLY A 119 5.12 10.74 -18.81
N PRO A 120 5.23 10.04 -19.96
CA PRO A 120 4.35 10.25 -21.12
C PRO A 120 2.87 9.88 -20.86
N ASN A 121 2.62 8.98 -19.91
CA ASN A 121 1.27 8.50 -19.60
C ASN A 121 0.60 9.25 -18.44
N ASN A 122 1.30 10.19 -17.81
CA ASN A 122 0.86 10.79 -16.54
C ASN A 122 -0.42 11.59 -16.69
N ALA A 123 -0.55 12.35 -17.78
CA ALA A 123 -1.76 13.12 -18.07
C ALA A 123 -2.98 12.21 -18.29
N GLN A 124 -2.82 11.12 -19.05
CA GLN A 124 -3.90 10.16 -19.31
C GLN A 124 -4.30 9.40 -18.04
N LEU A 125 -3.31 8.98 -17.24
CA LEU A 125 -3.55 8.35 -15.95
C LEU A 125 -4.30 9.28 -14.99
N SER A 126 -3.90 10.56 -14.92
CA SER A 126 -4.55 11.59 -14.10
C SER A 126 -6.00 11.83 -14.52
N VAL A 127 -6.28 11.92 -15.83
CA VAL A 127 -7.66 11.99 -16.35
C VAL A 127 -8.48 10.79 -15.88
N ALA A 128 -7.96 9.57 -16.03
CA ALA A 128 -8.67 8.37 -15.60
C ALA A 128 -8.95 8.36 -14.09
N MET A 129 -7.97 8.75 -13.27
CA MET A 129 -8.14 8.85 -11.81
C MET A 129 -9.18 9.89 -11.42
N MET A 130 -9.15 11.08 -12.05
CA MET A 130 -10.16 12.12 -11.84
C MET A 130 -11.57 11.63 -12.20
N ASP A 131 -11.73 10.91 -13.31
CA ASP A 131 -13.03 10.36 -13.70
C ASP A 131 -13.57 9.38 -12.62
N TYR A 132 -12.73 8.45 -12.16
CA TYR A 132 -13.13 7.49 -11.13
C TYR A 132 -13.53 8.20 -9.83
N TRP A 133 -12.74 9.18 -9.38
CA TRP A 133 -13.02 9.91 -8.15
C TRP A 133 -14.25 10.81 -8.26
N ALA A 134 -14.40 11.56 -9.36
CA ALA A 134 -15.54 12.44 -9.57
C ALA A 134 -16.86 11.64 -9.69
N SER A 135 -16.84 10.51 -10.40
CA SER A 135 -18.02 9.65 -10.53
C SER A 135 -18.37 8.92 -9.22
N PHE A 136 -17.38 8.52 -8.42
CA PHE A 136 -17.60 8.01 -7.07
C PHE A 136 -18.24 9.07 -6.17
N ALA A 137 -17.70 10.29 -6.14
CA ALA A 137 -18.27 11.39 -5.35
C ALA A 137 -19.71 11.71 -5.76
N ARG A 138 -20.03 11.64 -7.05
CA ARG A 138 -21.37 11.94 -7.58
C ARG A 138 -22.40 10.85 -7.29
N ALA A 139 -22.02 9.57 -7.38
CA ALA A 139 -22.99 8.47 -7.47
C ALA A 139 -22.61 7.21 -6.69
N GLY A 140 -21.52 7.24 -5.92
CA GLY A 140 -21.00 6.09 -5.17
C GLY A 140 -20.49 4.94 -6.06
N ARG A 141 -20.29 5.18 -7.37
CA ARG A 141 -19.88 4.18 -8.36
C ARG A 141 -18.76 4.74 -9.25
N PRO A 142 -17.50 4.36 -9.02
CA PRO A 142 -16.35 4.86 -9.77
C PRO A 142 -16.38 4.31 -11.21
N ARG A 143 -16.25 5.21 -12.19
CA ARG A 143 -16.21 4.92 -13.62
C ARG A 143 -15.24 5.86 -14.31
N SER A 144 -14.48 5.35 -15.29
CA SER A 144 -13.70 6.17 -16.23
C SER A 144 -13.94 5.67 -17.65
N PRO A 145 -14.41 6.51 -18.59
CA PRO A 145 -14.62 6.13 -19.98
C PRO A 145 -13.34 5.56 -20.62
N GLY A 146 -13.48 4.44 -21.34
CA GLY A 146 -12.34 3.79 -22.02
C GLY A 146 -11.39 3.01 -21.09
N ASN A 147 -11.65 2.98 -19.77
CA ASN A 147 -10.84 2.26 -18.79
C ASN A 147 -11.61 1.08 -18.16
N PRO A 148 -10.91 0.13 -17.50
CA PRO A 148 -11.55 -1.03 -16.89
C PRO A 148 -12.65 -0.71 -15.87
N SER A 149 -13.59 -1.64 -15.66
CA SER A 149 -14.57 -1.49 -14.58
C SER A 149 -13.89 -1.63 -13.21
N TRP A 150 -14.05 -0.62 -12.35
CA TRP A 150 -13.63 -0.71 -10.95
C TRP A 150 -14.74 -1.39 -10.14
N ARG A 151 -14.63 -2.71 -10.00
CA ARG A 151 -15.59 -3.53 -9.26
C ARG A 151 -15.51 -3.25 -7.74
N PRO A 152 -16.62 -3.36 -7.00
CA PRO A 152 -16.56 -3.35 -5.53
C PRO A 152 -15.64 -4.45 -5.01
N TYR A 153 -14.92 -4.18 -3.91
CA TYR A 153 -13.91 -5.07 -3.34
C TYR A 153 -14.48 -6.47 -3.09
N ALA A 154 -15.48 -6.57 -2.20
CA ALA A 154 -16.26 -7.77 -1.89
C ALA A 154 -15.45 -9.09 -1.77
N GLN A 155 -16.12 -10.23 -1.84
CA GLN A 155 -15.49 -11.56 -1.72
C GLN A 155 -14.47 -11.85 -2.83
N GLY A 156 -14.53 -11.16 -3.97
CA GLY A 156 -13.56 -11.31 -5.06
C GLY A 156 -12.27 -10.52 -4.88
N GLN A 157 -12.12 -9.78 -3.76
CA GLN A 157 -10.97 -8.92 -3.46
C GLN A 157 -10.55 -8.06 -4.65
N ALA A 158 -11.55 -7.56 -5.38
CA ALA A 158 -11.33 -6.82 -6.61
C ALA A 158 -10.70 -5.47 -6.30
N TYR A 159 -9.69 -5.08 -7.07
CA TYR A 159 -9.04 -3.79 -6.92
C TYR A 159 -8.63 -3.23 -8.28
N LEU A 160 -8.32 -1.94 -8.28
CA LEU A 160 -7.72 -1.27 -9.43
C LEU A 160 -6.24 -1.02 -9.17
N LEU A 161 -5.36 -1.50 -10.03
CA LEU A 161 -3.95 -1.14 -10.04
C LEU A 161 -3.77 0.08 -10.95
N PHE A 162 -3.18 1.15 -10.43
CA PHE A 162 -2.70 2.28 -11.21
C PHE A 162 -1.19 2.13 -11.40
N ASP A 163 -0.80 1.65 -12.58
CA ASP A 163 0.60 1.55 -13.01
C ASP A 163 0.71 1.94 -14.49
N GLY A 164 0.99 3.23 -14.72
CA GLY A 164 1.00 3.87 -16.05
C GLY A 164 -0.39 3.97 -16.71
N ARG A 165 -1.33 3.10 -16.34
CA ARG A 165 -2.74 3.08 -16.71
C ARG A 165 -3.55 2.32 -15.64
N PRO A 166 -4.88 2.43 -15.63
CA PRO A 166 -5.71 1.62 -14.75
C PRO A 166 -5.80 0.17 -15.25
N LEU A 167 -5.61 -0.79 -14.34
CA LEU A 167 -5.68 -2.23 -14.57
C LEU A 167 -6.63 -2.85 -13.55
N ALA A 168 -7.63 -3.62 -14.00
CA ALA A 168 -8.48 -4.38 -13.09
C ALA A 168 -7.78 -5.68 -12.70
N ALA A 169 -7.74 -5.95 -11.40
CA ALA A 169 -7.09 -7.14 -10.84
C ALA A 169 -7.84 -7.61 -9.58
N GLN A 170 -7.40 -8.74 -9.04
CA GLN A 170 -7.94 -9.37 -7.83
C GLN A 170 -6.78 -9.82 -6.97
N ASP A 171 -6.99 -9.84 -5.65
CA ASP A 171 -6.01 -10.33 -4.67
C ASP A 171 -4.61 -9.68 -4.82
N PRO A 172 -4.46 -8.37 -4.48
CA PRO A 172 -3.25 -7.62 -4.80
C PRO A 172 -1.98 -8.16 -4.12
N TYR A 173 -2.12 -8.80 -2.96
CA TYR A 173 -1.00 -9.28 -2.14
C TYR A 173 -1.38 -10.58 -1.42
N PRO A 174 -1.34 -11.74 -2.11
CA PRO A 174 -1.80 -13.01 -1.55
C PRO A 174 -1.09 -13.38 -0.24
N GLY A 175 -1.86 -13.59 0.83
CA GLY A 175 -1.37 -13.94 2.17
C GLY A 175 -0.96 -12.75 3.05
N MET A 176 -0.71 -11.57 2.47
CA MET A 176 -0.25 -10.40 3.23
C MET A 176 -1.34 -9.85 4.15
N PHE A 177 -2.59 -9.76 3.68
CA PHE A 177 -3.68 -9.23 4.48
C PHE A 177 -4.06 -10.20 5.60
N GLU A 178 -4.01 -11.50 5.33
CA GLU A 178 -4.28 -12.57 6.29
C GLU A 178 -3.26 -12.56 7.44
N LEU A 179 -1.97 -12.45 7.11
CA LEU A 179 -0.90 -12.31 8.10
C LEU A 179 -1.13 -11.08 8.99
N ASN A 180 -1.40 -9.93 8.39
CA ASN A 180 -1.58 -8.68 9.13
C ASN A 180 -2.88 -8.66 9.95
N GLU A 181 -3.98 -9.25 9.47
CA GLU A 181 -5.21 -9.36 10.26
C GLU A 181 -5.01 -10.28 11.47
N ALA A 182 -4.33 -11.42 11.29
CA ALA A 182 -4.00 -12.33 12.40
C ALA A 182 -3.11 -11.65 13.44
N PHE A 183 -2.06 -10.94 12.99
CA PHE A 183 -1.15 -10.21 13.86
C PHE A 183 -1.87 -9.07 14.61
N ALA A 184 -2.66 -8.25 13.92
CA ALA A 184 -3.40 -7.15 14.52
C ALA A 184 -4.48 -7.63 15.49
N ALA A 185 -5.18 -8.74 15.19
CA ALA A 185 -6.15 -9.34 16.09
C ALA A 185 -5.49 -9.80 17.40
N ARG A 186 -4.29 -10.41 17.32
CA ARG A 186 -3.50 -10.79 18.50
C ARG A 186 -3.11 -9.58 19.34
N ARG A 187 -2.57 -8.53 18.72
CA ARG A 187 -2.21 -7.29 19.42
C ARG A 187 -3.41 -6.67 20.12
N ARG A 188 -4.54 -6.60 19.43
CA ARG A 188 -5.80 -6.09 20.00
C ARG A 188 -6.26 -6.91 21.21
N ALA A 189 -6.18 -8.24 21.14
CA ALA A 189 -6.52 -9.12 22.26
C ALA A 189 -5.60 -8.91 23.48
N ALA A 190 -4.35 -8.50 23.25
CA ALA A 190 -3.39 -8.11 24.28
C ALA A 190 -3.52 -6.64 24.72
N GLY A 191 -4.56 -5.91 24.32
CA GLY A 191 -4.77 -4.50 24.68
C GLY A 191 -3.84 -3.52 23.96
N GLN A 192 -3.15 -3.95 22.91
CA GLN A 192 -2.23 -3.12 22.13
C GLN A 192 -2.94 -2.52 20.92
N ALA A 193 -2.82 -1.21 20.76
CA ALA A 193 -3.32 -0.52 19.58
C ALA A 193 -2.49 -0.86 18.31
N TRP A 194 -3.13 -0.71 17.16
CA TRP A 194 -2.45 -0.70 15.87
C TRP A 194 -1.61 0.58 15.72
N GLY A 195 -0.48 0.49 15.02
CA GLY A 195 0.45 1.59 14.79
C GLY A 195 1.76 1.12 14.18
N LEU A 196 2.84 1.88 14.39
CA LEU A 196 4.18 1.60 13.82
C LEU A 196 4.86 0.33 14.37
N ALA A 197 4.28 -0.33 15.37
CA ALA A 197 4.80 -1.55 15.98
C ALA A 197 4.52 -2.79 15.11
N VAL A 198 5.06 -2.80 13.89
CA VAL A 198 4.97 -3.88 12.89
C VAL A 198 6.37 -4.27 12.40
N GLY A 199 6.49 -5.46 11.81
CA GLY A 199 7.75 -5.98 11.30
C GLY A 199 8.83 -5.99 12.38
N LEU A 200 10.01 -5.45 12.06
CA LEU A 200 11.11 -5.37 13.00
C LEU A 200 10.84 -4.45 14.20
N SER A 201 9.87 -3.54 14.11
CA SER A 201 9.49 -2.63 15.21
C SER A 201 8.44 -3.24 16.15
N ALA A 202 7.96 -4.45 15.87
CA ALA A 202 7.02 -5.16 16.73
C ALA A 202 7.71 -5.64 18.02
N ALA A 203 7.03 -5.43 19.15
CA ALA A 203 7.45 -6.00 20.43
C ALA A 203 7.28 -7.54 20.44
N PRO A 204 8.09 -8.26 21.25
CA PRO A 204 7.91 -9.70 21.49
C PRO A 204 6.48 -10.08 21.89
N LYS A 205 6.05 -11.29 21.49
CA LYS A 205 4.75 -11.89 21.83
C LYS A 205 4.63 -12.18 23.33
#